data_AF-A0A2I1HGC5-F1
#
_entry.id   AF-A0A2I1HGC5-F1
#
_cell.length_a   1.000
_cell.length_b   1.000
_cell.length_c   1.000
_cell.angle_alpha   90.00
_cell.angle_beta   90.00
_cell.angle_gamma   90.00
#
_symmetry.space_group_name_H-M   'P 1'
#
loop_
_entity.id
_entity.type
_entity.pdbx_description
1 polymer ?
#
loop_
_entity_poly.entity_id
_entity_poly.type
_entity_poly.pdbx_seq_one_letter_code
_entity_poly.pdbx_strand_id
1 'polypeptide(L)'
;IIIHGIQKNFQKHKYNLRIKIIVIGYDTDFNFILPDTIGVELVKNVYNPQNPCEFHTIPLQQELHSMLASCIPFFGIPIFSNLDSSNNSIIIGHKFHNTQSDNKYNVDVYSYCVKKKCYEILPQFTFCTLYISNYPTSSSSYASLPFKFKFKLLKRNSPFIDLNTISCSINPKCVSLYLSKNNNYKPMFLNQKINQIKIKYLDCNCKNTCFVCKNKTLEISKNESNVECVLFNYS
;
A
#
# COMPACT_ATOMS: atom_id res chain seq x y z
N ILE A 1 4.27 3.33 16.08
CA ILE A 1 4.62 2.80 17.42
C ILE A 1 4.64 3.97 18.37
N ILE A 2 3.68 4.06 19.28
CA ILE A 2 3.75 4.97 20.44
C ILE A 2 4.10 4.06 21.62
N ILE A 3 5.30 4.21 22.17
CA ILE A 3 5.68 3.52 23.41
C ILE A 3 5.43 4.50 24.55
N HIS A 4 4.35 4.32 25.30
CA HIS A 4 4.18 4.97 26.59
C HIS A 4 5.00 4.18 27.63
N GLY A 5 6.20 4.69 27.94
CA GLY A 5 6.96 4.23 29.09
C GLY A 5 6.45 4.94 30.34
N ILE A 6 5.51 4.35 31.07
CA ILE A 6 5.13 4.86 32.39
C ILE A 6 6.22 4.41 33.38
N GLN A 7 7.12 5.33 33.76
CA GLN A 7 8.08 5.12 34.83
C GLN A 7 7.80 6.10 35.97
N LYS A 8 7.73 5.60 37.21
CA LYS A 8 7.53 6.43 38.41
C LYS A 8 8.70 7.36 38.71
N ASN A 9 9.92 7.05 38.25
CA ASN A 9 11.12 7.88 38.40
C ASN A 9 12.00 7.76 37.13
N PHE A 10 12.38 8.90 36.54
CA PHE A 10 13.19 8.96 35.33
C PHE A 10 14.64 8.50 35.59
N GLN A 11 15.03 7.34 35.07
CA GLN A 11 16.44 6.97 34.92
C GLN A 11 16.84 7.01 33.44
N LYS A 12 17.85 7.82 33.11
CA LYS A 12 18.29 8.07 31.73
C LYS A 12 18.98 6.84 31.14
N HIS A 13 18.25 6.03 30.39
CA HIS A 13 18.80 4.88 29.65
C HIS A 13 18.90 5.20 28.15
N LYS A 14 20.06 4.92 27.54
CA LYS A 14 20.23 4.96 26.07
C LYS A 14 20.03 3.55 25.52
N TYR A 15 18.95 3.32 24.78
CA TYR A 15 18.73 2.04 24.09
C TYR A 15 19.10 2.16 22.61
N ASN A 16 19.88 1.20 22.10
CA ASN A 16 20.13 1.01 20.68
C ASN A 16 19.02 0.13 20.07
N LEU A 17 17.84 0.70 19.83
CA LEU A 17 16.71 -0.05 19.28
C LEU A 17 16.91 -0.30 17.78
N ARG A 18 16.93 -1.56 17.35
CA ARG A 18 16.85 -1.97 15.93
C ARG A 18 15.53 -2.71 15.71
N ILE A 19 14.54 -2.02 15.16
CA ILE A 19 13.22 -2.60 14.86
C ILE A 19 13.32 -3.44 13.58
N LYS A 20 13.12 -4.76 13.70
CA LYS A 20 13.20 -5.71 12.58
C LYS A 20 11.83 -6.09 11.99
N ILE A 21 10.75 -6.04 12.77
CA ILE A 21 9.38 -6.42 12.38
C ILE A 21 8.39 -5.46 13.07
N ILE A 22 7.28 -5.15 12.40
CA ILE A 22 6.10 -4.47 12.96
C ILE A 22 4.93 -5.45 12.89
N VAL A 23 4.25 -5.66 14.02
CA VAL A 23 2.99 -6.42 14.10
C VAL A 23 1.86 -5.39 14.25
N ILE A 24 0.86 -5.48 13.38
CA ILE A 24 -0.34 -4.65 13.43
C ILE A 24 -1.45 -5.53 14.00
N GLY A 25 -1.90 -5.20 15.21
CA GLY A 25 -3.05 -5.84 15.85
C GLY A 25 -4.36 -5.16 15.42
N TYR A 26 -5.45 -5.91 15.48
CA TYR A 26 -6.81 -5.37 15.37
C TYR A 26 -7.17 -4.63 16.64
N ASP A 27 -7.03 -3.31 16.61
CA ASP A 27 -7.87 -2.45 17.44
C ASP A 27 -8.99 -1.94 16.54
N THR A 28 -10.24 -2.29 16.85
CA THR A 28 -11.41 -1.79 16.12
C THR A 28 -11.76 -0.37 16.54
N ASP A 29 -11.18 0.14 17.64
CA ASP A 29 -11.24 1.54 18.03
C ASP A 29 -10.03 2.31 17.46
N PHE A 30 -10.23 2.96 16.31
CA PHE A 30 -9.24 3.87 15.71
C PHE A 30 -9.05 5.18 16.51
N ASN A 31 -9.70 5.32 17.66
CA ASN A 31 -9.77 6.53 18.51
C ASN A 31 -8.40 7.07 18.94
N PHE A 32 -7.31 6.29 18.85
CA PHE A 32 -5.97 6.76 19.22
C PHE A 32 -5.15 7.34 18.06
N ILE A 33 -5.59 7.21 16.80
CA ILE A 33 -4.87 7.73 15.62
C ILE A 33 -5.53 8.99 15.05
N LEU A 34 -6.84 9.10 15.21
CA LEU A 34 -7.68 10.11 14.58
C LEU A 34 -8.65 10.67 15.65
N PRO A 35 -8.85 11.99 15.74
CA PRO A 35 -9.86 12.57 16.63
C PRO A 35 -11.25 12.09 16.25
N ASP A 36 -12.16 12.11 17.22
CA ASP A 36 -13.58 11.74 17.07
C ASP A 36 -14.32 12.49 15.94
N THR A 37 -13.73 13.58 15.42
CA THR A 37 -14.26 14.33 14.28
C THR A 37 -13.99 13.66 12.93
N ILE A 38 -13.02 12.74 12.84
CA ILE A 38 -12.63 12.08 11.59
C ILE A 38 -13.52 10.86 11.36
N GLY A 39 -14.21 10.86 10.23
CA GLY A 39 -14.98 9.71 9.78
C GLY A 39 -14.07 8.66 9.15
N VAL A 40 -14.31 7.39 9.47
CA VAL A 40 -13.67 6.26 8.78
C VAL A 40 -14.76 5.31 8.30
N GLU A 41 -14.84 5.12 6.99
CA GLU A 41 -15.68 4.09 6.39
C GLU A 41 -14.81 2.89 6.03
N LEU A 42 -15.31 1.68 6.31
CA LEU A 42 -14.62 0.42 6.03
C LEU A 42 -15.47 -0.45 5.10
N VAL A 43 -14.97 -0.68 3.90
CA VAL A 43 -15.57 -1.63 2.94
C VAL A 43 -14.77 -2.92 2.93
N LYS A 44 -15.46 -4.06 3.15
CA LYS A 44 -14.85 -5.39 3.21
C LYS A 44 -15.21 -6.19 1.98
N ASN A 45 -14.21 -6.75 1.32
CA ASN A 45 -14.37 -7.68 0.20
C ASN A 45 -13.74 -9.02 0.57
N VAL A 46 -14.57 -10.04 0.75
CA VAL A 46 -14.09 -11.40 1.05
C VAL A 46 -13.62 -12.05 -0.24
N TYR A 47 -12.34 -12.41 -0.30
CA TYR A 47 -11.78 -13.22 -1.36
C TYR A 47 -11.76 -14.68 -0.91
N ASN A 48 -12.59 -15.50 -1.56
CA ASN A 48 -12.59 -16.94 -1.42
C ASN A 48 -12.17 -17.56 -2.77
N PRO A 49 -11.02 -18.24 -2.86
CA PRO A 49 -10.51 -18.75 -4.12
C PRO A 49 -11.37 -19.92 -4.64
N GLN A 50 -12.33 -19.63 -5.52
CA GLN A 50 -13.00 -20.65 -6.34
C GLN A 50 -12.08 -21.15 -7.46
N ASN A 51 -11.30 -20.24 -8.04
CA ASN A 51 -10.26 -20.51 -9.02
C ASN A 51 -8.92 -20.00 -8.47
N PRO A 52 -8.06 -20.89 -7.93
CA PRO A 52 -6.76 -20.52 -7.38
C PRO A 52 -5.88 -19.79 -8.40
N CYS A 53 -5.42 -18.58 -8.05
CA CYS A 53 -4.54 -17.78 -8.89
C CYS A 53 -3.61 -16.94 -8.00
N GLU A 54 -2.41 -16.62 -8.48
CA GLU A 54 -1.45 -15.77 -7.76
C GLU A 54 -1.81 -14.27 -7.82
N PHE A 55 -2.75 -13.91 -8.68
CA PHE A 55 -3.19 -12.55 -8.97
C PHE A 55 -4.71 -12.52 -9.16
N HIS A 56 -5.36 -11.52 -8.56
CA HIS A 56 -6.80 -11.32 -8.71
C HIS A 56 -7.13 -9.83 -8.73
N THR A 57 -8.23 -9.48 -9.39
CA THR A 57 -8.73 -8.10 -9.43
C THR A 57 -10.07 -8.06 -8.72
N ILE A 58 -10.12 -7.33 -7.60
CA ILE A 58 -11.34 -7.12 -6.82
C ILE A 58 -12.05 -5.87 -7.35
N PRO A 59 -13.29 -5.98 -7.85
CA PRO A 59 -14.06 -4.81 -8.23
C PRO A 59 -14.52 -4.05 -6.98
N LEU A 60 -14.31 -2.74 -6.96
CA LEU A 60 -14.82 -1.85 -5.93
C LEU A 60 -16.08 -1.13 -6.42
N GLN A 61 -17.04 -0.98 -5.53
CA GLN A 61 -18.36 -0.43 -5.84
C GLN A 61 -18.37 1.11 -5.89
N GLN A 62 -17.38 1.78 -5.28
CA GLN A 62 -17.29 3.23 -5.23
C GLN A 62 -16.51 3.83 -6.42
N GLU A 63 -16.95 5.00 -6.89
CA GLU A 63 -16.32 5.71 -8.01
C GLU A 63 -15.11 6.53 -7.55
N LEU A 64 -13.91 6.10 -7.96
CA LEU A 64 -12.65 6.75 -7.57
C LEU A 64 -12.53 8.19 -8.07
N HIS A 65 -13.15 8.53 -9.20
CA HIS A 65 -13.07 9.90 -9.73
C HIS A 65 -13.65 10.91 -8.74
N SER A 66 -14.80 10.60 -8.15
CA SER A 66 -15.40 11.40 -7.07
C SER A 66 -14.45 11.48 -5.87
N MET A 67 -13.84 10.35 -5.48
CA MET A 67 -12.92 10.34 -4.33
C MET A 67 -11.65 11.17 -4.55
N LEU A 68 -11.02 11.06 -5.72
CA LEU A 68 -9.82 11.84 -6.05
C LEU A 68 -10.17 13.33 -6.18
N ALA A 69 -11.30 13.66 -6.81
CA ALA A 69 -11.79 15.04 -6.95
C ALA A 69 -12.12 15.65 -5.57
N SER A 70 -12.72 14.88 -4.68
CA SER A 70 -13.02 15.27 -3.30
C SER A 70 -11.84 15.10 -2.35
N CYS A 71 -10.66 14.72 -2.85
CA CYS A 71 -9.45 14.47 -2.06
C CYS A 71 -9.68 13.54 -0.87
N ILE A 72 -10.54 12.52 -1.00
CA ILE A 72 -10.84 11.55 0.06
C ILE A 72 -9.67 10.55 0.14
N PRO A 73 -8.90 10.52 1.25
CA PRO A 73 -7.86 9.52 1.45
C PRO A 73 -8.45 8.12 1.54
N PHE A 74 -7.80 7.16 0.89
CA PHE A 74 -8.21 5.76 0.91
C PHE A 74 -7.02 4.80 1.03
N PHE A 75 -7.21 3.68 1.73
CA PHE A 75 -6.14 2.70 2.01
C PHE A 75 -6.61 1.26 1.94
N GLY A 76 -5.74 0.39 1.43
CA GLY A 76 -5.99 -1.03 1.30
C GLY A 76 -5.26 -1.84 2.37
N ILE A 77 -5.97 -2.80 2.98
CA ILE A 77 -5.39 -3.72 3.96
C ILE A 77 -5.89 -5.14 3.65
N PRO A 78 -5.02 -6.03 3.15
CA PRO A 78 -5.35 -7.45 3.05
C PRO A 78 -5.21 -8.11 4.43
N ILE A 79 -6.23 -8.86 4.83
CA ILE A 79 -6.29 -9.58 6.11
C ILE A 79 -6.45 -11.07 5.83
N PHE A 80 -5.47 -11.87 6.24
CA PHE A 80 -5.56 -13.32 6.15
C PHE A 80 -6.74 -13.86 6.97
N SER A 81 -7.47 -14.81 6.38
CA SER A 81 -8.54 -15.54 7.08
C SER A 81 -8.00 -16.47 8.18
N ASN A 82 -6.79 -17.01 7.97
CA ASN A 82 -6.09 -17.85 8.93
C ASN A 82 -4.58 -17.53 8.93
N LEU A 83 -4.00 -17.38 10.12
CA LEU A 83 -2.56 -17.15 10.36
C LEU A 83 -1.87 -18.47 10.74
N ASP A 84 -2.13 -19.53 9.98
CA ASP A 84 -1.46 -20.80 10.19
C ASP A 84 -0.05 -20.84 9.55
N SER A 85 0.70 -21.89 9.87
CA SER A 85 2.07 -22.05 9.39
C SER A 85 2.22 -22.06 7.87
N SER A 86 1.15 -22.40 7.12
CA SER A 86 1.13 -22.37 5.65
C SER A 86 1.27 -20.95 5.10
N ASN A 87 0.72 -19.95 5.79
CA ASN A 87 0.71 -18.56 5.33
C ASN A 87 1.85 -17.70 5.91
N ASN A 88 2.66 -18.23 6.83
CA ASN A 88 3.71 -17.48 7.55
C ASN A 88 4.79 -16.83 6.67
N SER A 89 4.87 -17.17 5.39
CA SER A 89 5.82 -16.60 4.44
C SER A 89 5.16 -15.84 3.29
N ILE A 90 3.83 -15.76 3.25
CA ILE A 90 3.09 -15.12 2.18
C ILE A 90 2.85 -13.66 2.53
N ILE A 91 3.14 -12.77 1.57
CA ILE A 91 2.71 -11.38 1.60
C ILE A 91 1.66 -11.18 0.53
N ILE A 92 0.59 -10.44 0.86
CA ILE A 92 -0.39 -9.98 -0.13
C ILE A 92 -0.06 -8.53 -0.44
N GLY A 93 0.44 -8.29 -1.65
CA GLY A 93 0.57 -6.95 -2.18
C GLY A 93 -0.73 -6.52 -2.87
N HIS A 94 -0.93 -5.23 -2.95
CA HIS A 94 -2.09 -4.67 -3.64
C HIS A 94 -1.71 -3.36 -4.34
N LYS A 95 -2.49 -3.01 -5.36
CA LYS A 95 -2.46 -1.69 -5.98
C LYS A 95 -3.86 -1.35 -6.45
N PHE A 96 -4.19 -0.09 -6.35
CA PHE A 96 -5.46 0.42 -6.80
C PHE A 96 -5.35 0.91 -8.24
N HIS A 97 -6.40 0.71 -9.04
CA HIS A 97 -6.41 1.24 -10.39
C HIS A 97 -7.82 1.56 -10.91
N ASN A 98 -7.90 2.44 -11.91
CA ASN A 98 -9.12 2.67 -12.67
C ASN A 98 -9.17 1.78 -13.93
N THR A 99 -10.37 1.38 -14.38
CA THR A 99 -10.60 0.81 -15.72
C THR A 99 -10.94 1.93 -16.69
N GLN A 100 -10.32 1.92 -17.87
CA GLN A 100 -10.52 2.99 -18.87
C GLN A 100 -11.95 3.07 -19.42
N SER A 101 -12.74 2.00 -19.32
CA SER A 101 -14.04 1.91 -20.01
C SER A 101 -15.23 2.39 -19.16
N ASP A 102 -15.16 2.32 -17.82
CA ASP A 102 -16.36 2.44 -16.98
C ASP A 102 -16.16 3.31 -15.71
N ASN A 103 -15.01 3.97 -15.53
CA ASN A 103 -14.61 4.60 -14.25
C ASN A 103 -14.72 3.66 -13.03
N LYS A 104 -14.74 2.35 -13.28
CA LYS A 104 -14.86 1.34 -12.24
C LYS A 104 -13.50 1.16 -11.58
N TYR A 105 -13.53 1.26 -10.28
CA TYR A 105 -12.36 1.15 -9.46
C TYR A 105 -12.10 -0.30 -9.08
N ASN A 106 -10.84 -0.69 -9.12
CA ASN A 106 -10.45 -2.05 -8.83
C ASN A 106 -9.20 -2.09 -7.97
N VAL A 107 -9.06 -3.19 -7.25
CA VAL A 107 -7.83 -3.54 -6.54
C VAL A 107 -7.22 -4.77 -7.19
N ASP A 108 -6.03 -4.60 -7.75
CA ASP A 108 -5.21 -5.74 -8.09
C ASP A 108 -4.52 -6.23 -6.81
N VAL A 109 -4.79 -7.48 -6.43
CA VAL A 109 -4.13 -8.18 -5.32
C VAL A 109 -3.26 -9.30 -5.85
N TYR A 110 -2.15 -9.55 -5.18
CA TYR A 110 -1.21 -10.59 -5.59
C TYR A 110 -0.42 -11.13 -4.40
N SER A 111 -0.13 -12.43 -4.44
CA SER A 111 0.53 -13.15 -3.37
C SER A 111 1.98 -13.46 -3.73
N TYR A 112 2.91 -13.20 -2.80
CA TYR A 112 4.33 -13.53 -2.96
C TYR A 112 4.84 -14.27 -1.72
N CYS A 113 5.48 -15.42 -1.91
CA CYS A 113 6.10 -16.18 -0.84
C CYS A 113 7.56 -15.75 -0.67
N VAL A 114 7.88 -15.09 0.45
CA VAL A 114 9.22 -14.58 0.75
C VAL A 114 10.25 -15.71 0.87
N LYS A 115 9.85 -16.86 1.43
CA LYS A 115 10.73 -18.03 1.62
C LYS A 115 11.10 -18.68 0.29
N LYS A 116 10.12 -18.88 -0.60
CA LYS A 116 10.33 -19.48 -1.93
C LYS A 116 10.82 -18.47 -2.97
N LYS A 117 10.64 -17.18 -2.69
CA LYS A 117 10.89 -16.05 -3.60
C LYS A 117 10.13 -16.18 -4.91
N CYS A 118 8.84 -16.51 -4.84
CA CYS A 118 7.98 -16.65 -6.00
C CYS A 118 6.56 -16.17 -5.71
N TYR A 119 5.84 -15.82 -6.76
CA TYR A 119 4.39 -15.63 -6.66
C TYR A 119 3.73 -16.99 -6.42
N GLU A 120 2.78 -17.03 -5.50
CA GLU A 120 2.09 -18.23 -5.05
C GLU A 120 0.59 -17.98 -5.09
N ILE A 121 -0.21 -19.05 -5.04
CA ILE A 121 -1.67 -18.95 -5.03
C ILE A 121 -2.12 -18.01 -3.90
N LEU A 122 -3.02 -17.08 -4.20
CA LEU A 122 -3.64 -16.22 -3.19
C LEU A 122 -4.41 -17.09 -2.18
N PRO A 123 -4.09 -17.01 -0.87
CA PRO A 123 -4.88 -17.70 0.15
C PRO A 123 -6.24 -17.02 0.30
N GLN A 124 -7.13 -17.58 1.10
CA GLN A 124 -8.36 -16.88 1.48
C GLN A 124 -8.04 -15.67 2.36
N PHE A 125 -8.58 -14.50 2.02
CA PHE A 125 -8.35 -13.26 2.76
C PHE A 125 -9.54 -12.32 2.63
N THR A 126 -9.64 -11.34 3.53
CA THR A 126 -10.55 -10.19 3.39
C THR A 126 -9.75 -8.98 2.99
N PHE A 127 -10.11 -8.33 1.88
CA PHE A 127 -9.56 -7.03 1.54
C PHE A 127 -10.41 -5.93 2.17
N CYS A 128 -9.78 -5.15 3.04
CA CYS A 128 -10.39 -3.98 3.66
C CYS A 128 -9.94 -2.72 2.93
N THR A 129 -10.90 -1.97 2.39
CA THR A 129 -10.67 -0.61 1.92
C THR A 129 -11.17 0.36 2.97
N LEU A 130 -10.28 1.22 3.46
CA LEU A 130 -10.57 2.31 4.39
C LEU A 130 -10.75 3.59 3.59
N TYR A 131 -11.78 4.37 3.91
CA TYR A 131 -11.99 5.72 3.42
C TYR A 131 -12.01 6.68 4.61
N ILE A 132 -11.29 7.79 4.50
CA ILE A 132 -11.18 8.77 5.58
C ILE A 132 -11.93 10.03 5.17
N SER A 133 -12.82 10.51 6.01
CA SER A 133 -13.64 11.70 5.79
C SER A 133 -13.56 12.63 7.00
N ASN A 134 -14.11 13.85 6.87
CA ASN A 134 -14.18 14.84 7.95
C ASN A 134 -12.83 15.15 8.62
N TYR A 135 -11.72 15.01 7.87
CA TYR A 135 -10.40 15.39 8.36
C TYR A 135 -10.17 16.88 8.13
N PRO A 136 -9.42 17.57 9.01
CA PRO A 136 -9.10 18.98 8.81
C PRO A 136 -8.31 19.14 7.50
N THR A 137 -8.84 19.93 6.59
CA THR A 137 -8.23 20.29 5.30
C THR A 137 -7.07 21.27 5.51
N SER A 138 -6.13 20.94 6.39
CA SER A 138 -4.82 21.58 6.40
C SER A 138 -4.03 21.09 5.19
N SER A 139 -3.18 21.94 4.62
CA SER A 139 -2.37 21.63 3.42
C SER A 139 -1.38 20.45 3.59
N SER A 140 -1.29 19.88 4.80
CA SER A 140 -0.39 18.77 5.14
C SER A 140 -1.08 17.43 5.42
N SER A 141 -2.43 17.36 5.43
CA SER A 141 -3.15 16.15 5.85
C SER A 141 -3.24 15.09 4.74
N TYR A 142 -3.40 15.52 3.49
CA TYR A 142 -3.55 14.67 2.31
C TYR A 142 -2.67 15.18 1.17
N ALA A 143 -2.06 14.26 0.42
CA ALA A 143 -1.38 14.60 -0.82
C ALA A 143 -1.49 13.45 -1.83
N SER A 144 -1.79 13.77 -3.09
CA SER A 144 -1.48 12.87 -4.21
C SER A 144 -0.16 13.33 -4.84
N LEU A 145 0.86 12.47 -4.79
CA LEU A 145 2.17 12.78 -5.34
C LEU A 145 2.51 11.87 -6.53
N PRO A 146 2.99 12.43 -7.65
CA PRO A 146 3.49 11.64 -8.76
C PRO A 146 4.88 11.06 -8.44
N PHE A 147 5.25 9.98 -9.14
CA PHE A 147 6.59 9.43 -9.05
C PHE A 147 7.61 10.27 -9.82
N LYS A 148 8.74 10.54 -9.17
CA LYS A 148 9.96 11.09 -9.77
C LYS A 148 10.93 9.96 -10.12
N PHE A 149 11.88 10.24 -11.01
CA PHE A 149 12.90 9.29 -11.46
C PHE A 149 14.29 9.87 -11.26
N LYS A 150 15.18 9.15 -10.56
CA LYS A 150 16.60 9.52 -10.50
C LYS A 150 17.29 8.93 -11.72
N PHE A 151 17.93 9.78 -12.51
CA PHE A 151 18.79 9.31 -13.59
C PHE A 151 20.00 8.58 -13.00
N LYS A 152 20.19 7.31 -13.36
CA LYS A 152 21.42 6.57 -13.07
C LYS A 152 21.93 5.94 -14.36
N LEU A 153 23.11 6.35 -14.79
CA LEU A 153 23.78 5.87 -16.02
C LEU A 153 23.92 4.33 -16.08
N LEU A 154 23.99 3.65 -14.92
CA LEU A 154 24.32 2.21 -14.81
C LEU A 154 23.29 1.37 -14.04
N LYS A 155 22.19 1.96 -13.56
CA LYS A 155 21.16 1.22 -12.79
C LYS A 155 19.78 1.55 -13.32
N ARG A 156 18.89 0.54 -13.31
CA ARG A 156 17.45 0.69 -13.57
C ARG A 156 16.92 1.94 -12.87
N ASN A 157 16.28 2.83 -13.62
CA ASN A 157 15.62 4.01 -13.06
C ASN A 157 14.57 3.54 -12.05
N SER A 158 14.76 3.85 -10.78
CA SER A 158 13.81 3.48 -9.73
C SER A 158 12.85 4.64 -9.48
N PRO A 159 11.54 4.48 -9.76
CA PRO A 159 10.56 5.50 -9.41
C PRO A 159 10.53 5.70 -7.90
N PHE A 160 10.46 6.96 -7.48
CA PHE A 160 10.37 7.35 -6.08
C PHE A 160 9.49 8.58 -5.90
N ILE A 161 8.79 8.65 -4.78
CA ILE A 161 8.13 9.86 -4.31
C ILE A 161 9.08 10.58 -3.38
N ASP A 162 9.16 11.89 -3.53
CA ASP A 162 9.93 12.77 -2.66
C ASP A 162 9.00 13.40 -1.63
N LEU A 163 9.18 13.09 -0.36
CA LEU A 163 8.33 13.61 0.73
C LEU A 163 8.79 14.98 1.23
N ASN A 164 9.97 15.46 0.79
CA ASN A 164 10.51 16.77 1.14
C ASN A 164 9.89 17.92 0.33
N THR A 165 9.14 17.63 -0.74
CA THR A 165 8.60 18.67 -1.64
C THR A 165 7.36 19.35 -1.09
N ILE A 166 6.81 18.83 0.01
CA ILE A 166 5.64 19.41 0.65
C ILE A 166 6.15 20.36 1.73
N SER A 167 5.55 21.56 1.83
CA SER A 167 5.90 22.63 2.78
C SER A 167 5.89 22.21 4.25
N CYS A 168 5.34 21.03 4.55
CA CYS A 168 5.50 20.30 5.80
C CYS A 168 6.07 18.93 5.44
N SER A 169 7.17 18.52 6.08
CA SER A 169 7.73 17.18 5.92
C SER A 169 6.68 16.13 6.29
N ILE A 170 5.99 15.57 5.30
CA ILE A 170 4.96 14.55 5.56
C ILE A 170 5.68 13.25 5.92
N ASN A 171 5.39 12.72 7.09
CA ASN A 171 5.71 11.34 7.46
C ASN A 171 4.41 10.53 7.40
N PRO A 172 3.99 10.09 6.19
CA PRO A 172 2.65 9.56 6.01
C PRO A 172 2.49 8.30 6.84
N LYS A 173 1.42 8.26 7.63
CA LYS A 173 1.01 7.07 8.38
C LYS A 173 0.33 6.07 7.45
N CYS A 174 -0.36 6.57 6.43
CA CYS A 174 -1.08 5.78 5.45
C CYS A 174 -0.63 6.14 4.03
N VAL A 175 -0.38 5.12 3.21
CA VAL A 175 0.14 5.24 1.85
C VAL A 175 -0.58 4.26 0.93
N SER A 176 -1.12 4.77 -0.18
CA SER A 176 -1.79 3.97 -1.21
C SER A 176 -1.18 4.21 -2.57
N LEU A 177 -0.95 3.13 -3.32
CA LEU A 177 -0.54 3.20 -4.71
C LEU A 177 -1.77 3.20 -5.62
N TYR A 178 -1.88 4.22 -6.47
CA TYR A 178 -2.97 4.37 -7.42
C TYR A 178 -2.44 4.48 -8.87
N LEU A 179 -3.09 3.77 -9.79
CA LEU A 179 -2.82 3.82 -11.22
C LEU A 179 -4.06 4.24 -11.99
N SER A 180 -3.99 5.31 -12.77
CA SER A 180 -5.11 5.76 -13.62
C SER A 180 -5.35 4.84 -14.83
N LYS A 181 -4.45 3.88 -15.10
CA LYS A 181 -4.58 2.89 -16.17
C LYS A 181 -4.22 1.49 -15.69
N ASN A 182 -5.05 0.50 -16.04
CA ASN A 182 -4.74 -0.91 -15.85
C ASN A 182 -3.91 -1.47 -17.01
N ASN A 183 -2.59 -1.29 -16.95
CA ASN A 183 -1.69 -2.02 -17.83
C ASN A 183 -1.18 -3.28 -17.14
N ASN A 184 -0.49 -4.13 -17.91
CA ASN A 184 0.17 -5.34 -17.43
C ASN A 184 1.43 -5.06 -16.57
N TYR A 185 1.32 -4.13 -15.62
CA TYR A 185 2.38 -3.82 -14.67
C TYR A 185 2.64 -4.99 -13.73
N LYS A 186 3.93 -5.29 -13.54
CA LYS A 186 4.44 -6.17 -12.50
C LYS A 186 3.86 -5.77 -11.14
N PRO A 187 3.66 -6.72 -10.23
CA PRO A 187 3.47 -6.47 -8.80
C PRO A 187 4.46 -5.46 -8.22
N MET A 188 3.97 -4.57 -7.35
CA MET A 188 4.68 -3.39 -6.89
C MET A 188 4.57 -3.26 -5.36
N PHE A 189 5.71 -3.29 -4.68
CA PHE A 189 5.73 -3.09 -3.23
C PHE A 189 6.28 -1.71 -2.91
N LEU A 190 5.63 -1.02 -1.98
CA LEU A 190 6.11 0.28 -1.49
C LEU A 190 7.14 0.08 -0.38
N ASN A 191 8.23 0.83 -0.45
CA ASN A 191 9.31 0.83 0.53
C ASN A 191 9.55 2.27 0.98
N GLN A 192 8.94 2.63 2.10
CA GLN A 192 9.11 3.92 2.74
C GLN A 192 10.51 4.00 3.37
N LYS A 193 11.22 5.06 3.01
CA LYS A 193 12.52 5.48 3.54
C LYS A 193 12.36 6.89 4.11
N ILE A 194 13.38 7.34 4.83
CA ILE A 194 13.46 8.73 5.27
C ILE A 194 13.26 9.63 4.05
N ASN A 195 12.24 10.47 4.12
CA ASN A 195 11.87 11.47 3.12
C ASN A 195 11.52 10.95 1.72
N GLN A 196 11.39 9.63 1.50
CA GLN A 196 11.11 9.07 0.18
C GLN A 196 10.31 7.78 0.25
N ILE A 197 9.40 7.55 -0.70
CA ILE A 197 8.76 6.25 -0.90
C ILE A 197 9.23 5.69 -2.23
N LYS A 198 9.75 4.45 -2.23
CA LYS A 198 10.27 3.81 -3.44
C LYS A 198 9.41 2.61 -3.81
N ILE A 199 9.26 2.38 -5.11
CA ILE A 199 8.72 1.11 -5.60
C ILE A 199 9.81 0.04 -5.59
N LYS A 200 9.42 -1.16 -5.20
CA LYS A 200 10.20 -2.38 -5.26
C LYS A 200 9.46 -3.42 -6.08
N TYR A 201 10.14 -3.90 -7.11
CA TYR A 201 9.76 -5.11 -7.83
C TYR A 201 10.53 -6.27 -7.22
N LEU A 202 9.84 -7.37 -6.92
CA LEU A 202 10.45 -8.57 -6.38
C LEU A 202 10.78 -9.53 -7.52
N ASP A 203 11.99 -10.10 -7.47
CA ASP A 203 12.39 -11.17 -8.38
C ASP A 203 11.61 -12.45 -8.07
N CYS A 204 11.30 -13.23 -9.10
CA CYS A 204 10.54 -14.46 -8.96
C CYS A 204 11.35 -15.66 -9.48
N ASN A 205 11.56 -16.64 -8.61
CA ASN A 205 12.33 -17.85 -8.89
C ASN A 205 11.55 -18.92 -9.66
N CYS A 206 10.34 -18.62 -10.14
CA CYS A 206 9.50 -19.58 -10.86
C CYS A 206 9.97 -19.90 -12.29
N LYS A 207 11.05 -19.27 -12.79
CA LYS A 207 11.53 -19.43 -14.18
C LYS A 207 10.42 -19.13 -15.21
N ASN A 208 9.64 -18.06 -14.98
CA ASN A 208 8.53 -17.61 -15.83
C ASN A 208 7.36 -18.60 -15.99
N THR A 209 7.11 -19.49 -15.02
CA THR A 209 5.99 -20.43 -15.09
C THR A 209 4.67 -19.89 -14.54
N CYS A 210 4.71 -19.03 -13.51
CA CYS A 210 3.51 -18.47 -12.88
C CYS A 210 2.80 -17.42 -13.76
N PHE A 211 1.50 -17.20 -13.51
CA PHE A 211 0.68 -16.23 -14.25
C PHE A 211 1.29 -14.83 -14.23
N VAL A 212 1.75 -14.38 -13.07
CA VAL A 212 2.33 -13.05 -12.87
C VAL A 212 3.54 -12.84 -13.76
N CYS A 213 4.50 -13.77 -13.79
CA CYS A 213 5.71 -13.62 -14.60
C CYS A 213 5.44 -13.68 -16.10
N LYS A 214 4.41 -14.43 -16.53
CA LYS A 214 4.01 -14.52 -17.93
C LYS A 214 3.29 -13.27 -18.42
N ASN A 215 2.39 -12.72 -17.60
CA ASN A 215 1.41 -11.73 -18.05
C ASN A 215 1.64 -10.32 -17.50
N LYS A 216 2.31 -10.16 -16.36
CA LYS A 216 2.55 -8.87 -15.69
C LYS A 216 4.03 -8.50 -15.80
N THR A 217 4.40 -7.89 -16.93
CA THR A 217 5.82 -7.67 -17.32
C THR A 217 6.26 -6.22 -17.33
N LEU A 218 5.33 -5.26 -17.29
CA LEU A 218 5.65 -3.84 -17.38
C LEU A 218 6.16 -3.29 -16.05
N GLU A 219 7.15 -2.42 -16.11
CA GLU A 219 7.60 -1.62 -14.97
C GLU A 219 7.30 -0.15 -15.27
N ILE A 220 7.07 0.64 -14.21
CA ILE A 220 6.83 2.06 -14.37
C ILE A 220 8.01 2.74 -15.05
N SER A 221 7.71 3.49 -16.10
CA SER A 221 8.68 4.24 -16.89
C SER A 221 8.59 5.74 -16.68
N LYS A 222 9.65 6.47 -17.05
CA LYS A 222 9.76 7.93 -16.82
C LYS A 222 8.64 8.75 -17.47
N ASN A 223 8.09 8.26 -18.57
CA ASN A 223 7.12 9.00 -19.37
C ASN A 223 5.67 8.72 -18.93
N GLU A 224 5.48 7.92 -17.87
CA GLU A 224 4.16 7.60 -17.35
C GLU A 224 3.75 8.59 -16.26
N SER A 225 2.74 9.40 -16.56
CA SER A 225 2.03 10.23 -15.58
C SER A 225 0.84 9.51 -14.93
N ASN A 226 0.63 8.23 -15.25
CA ASN A 226 -0.57 7.49 -14.87
C ASN A 226 -0.46 6.83 -13.49
N VAL A 227 0.60 7.12 -12.72
CA VAL A 227 0.86 6.47 -11.44
C VAL A 227 1.12 7.52 -10.39
N GLU A 228 0.28 7.50 -9.36
CA GLU A 228 0.30 8.42 -8.25
C GLU A 228 0.30 7.65 -6.94
N CYS A 229 0.69 8.34 -5.88
CA CYS A 229 0.60 7.81 -4.55
C CYS A 229 -0.18 8.75 -3.67
N VAL A 230 -1.26 8.20 -3.11
CA VAL A 230 -2.11 8.87 -2.15
C VAL A 230 -1.51 8.72 -0.76
N LEU A 231 -1.23 9.85 -0.13
CA LEU A 231 -0.61 9.96 1.18
C LEU A 231 -1.60 10.60 2.15
N PHE A 232 -1.66 10.04 3.36
CA PHE A 232 -2.38 10.67 4.45
C PHE A 232 -1.54 10.71 5.71
N ASN A 233 -1.55 11.87 6.36
CA ASN A 233 -0.94 12.11 7.64
C ASN A 233 -1.93 12.84 8.55
N TYR A 234 -2.00 12.40 9.80
CA TYR A 234 -2.69 13.12 10.85
C TYR A 234 -1.70 13.30 12.00
N SER A 235 -1.44 14.56 12.35
CA SER A 235 -0.50 14.98 13.41
C SER A 235 -1.26 15.49 14.61
#